data_AF-A0A3S4GG03-F1
#
_entry.id   AF-A0A3S4GG03-F1
#
_cell.length_a   1.000
_cell.length_b   1.000
_cell.length_c   1.000
_cell.angle_alpha   90.00
_cell.angle_beta   90.00
_cell.angle_gamma   90.00
#
_symmetry.space_group_name_H-M   'P 1'
#
loop_
_entity.id
_entity.type
_entity.pdbx_description
1 polymer ?
#
loop_
_entity_poly.entity_id
_entity_poly.type
_entity_poly.pdbx_seq_one_letter_code
_entity_poly.pdbx_strand_id
1 'polypeptide(L)'
;MPTSPLISWTALTALLLAPFGGFSVCIAAITAAICMGPEAHPDPKRRYLAAMAAGGFYLLAGLFGGIIGLLLSALPAALIHTIAGLALLGAIGGSLQRALHDERQRDAALITFLITASGVTLFGVGAAFWGLAGGVFAHLLLAWPARAGR
;
A
#
# COMPACT_ATOMS: atom_id res chain seq x y z
N MET A 1 -9.31 -14.99 -3.62
CA MET A 1 -9.79 -14.65 -4.98
C MET A 1 -8.57 -14.46 -5.87
N PRO A 2 -8.58 -14.84 -7.15
CA PRO A 2 -7.44 -14.62 -8.04
C PRO A 2 -7.12 -13.12 -8.13
N THR A 3 -5.84 -12.76 -8.15
CA THR A 3 -5.36 -11.36 -8.21
C THR A 3 -5.62 -10.71 -9.57
N SER A 4 -5.72 -11.52 -10.64
CA SER A 4 -5.95 -11.07 -12.02
C SER A 4 -7.20 -10.19 -12.19
N PRO A 5 -8.43 -10.59 -11.77
CA PRO A 5 -9.61 -9.75 -11.93
C PRO A 5 -9.57 -8.44 -11.14
N LEU A 6 -8.90 -8.41 -9.97
CA LEU A 6 -8.73 -7.19 -9.17
C LEU A 6 -7.87 -6.16 -9.92
N ILE A 7 -6.75 -6.61 -10.50
CA ILE A 7 -5.84 -5.76 -11.25
C ILE A 7 -6.54 -5.23 -12.50
N SER A 8 -7.22 -6.09 -13.25
CA SER A 8 -7.98 -5.70 -14.45
C SER A 8 -9.06 -4.67 -14.14
N TRP A 9 -9.80 -4.82 -13.03
CA TRP A 9 -10.82 -3.86 -12.64
C TRP A 9 -10.23 -2.50 -12.27
N THR A 10 -9.14 -2.47 -11.50
CA THR A 10 -8.46 -1.20 -11.16
C THR A 10 -7.85 -0.50 -12.36
N ALA A 11 -7.32 -1.25 -13.33
CA ALA A 11 -6.77 -0.68 -14.55
C ALA A 11 -7.88 -0.13 -15.46
N LEU A 12 -9.00 -0.84 -15.58
CA LEU A 12 -10.15 -0.38 -16.35
C LEU A 12 -10.76 0.89 -15.75
N THR A 13 -10.91 0.95 -14.43
CA THR A 13 -11.41 2.16 -13.76
C THR A 13 -10.44 3.33 -13.90
N ALA A 14 -9.12 3.11 -13.78
CA ALA A 14 -8.12 4.14 -14.05
C ALA A 14 -8.22 4.67 -15.49
N LEU A 15 -8.40 3.78 -16.48
CA LEU A 15 -8.54 4.15 -17.89
C LEU A 15 -9.80 4.99 -18.13
N LEU A 16 -10.92 4.63 -17.50
CA LEU A 16 -12.17 5.38 -17.59
C LEU A 16 -12.10 6.74 -16.88
N LEU A 17 -11.37 6.82 -15.77
CA LEU A 17 -11.20 8.05 -14.98
C LEU A 17 -10.06 8.95 -15.49
N ALA A 18 -9.14 8.43 -16.31
CA ALA A 18 -8.03 9.17 -16.89
C ALA A 18 -8.43 10.51 -17.56
N PRO A 19 -9.47 10.58 -18.43
CA PRO A 19 -9.88 11.87 -19.03
C PRO A 19 -10.44 12.87 -18.00
N PHE A 20 -10.86 12.40 -16.82
CA PHE A 20 -11.36 13.24 -15.72
C PHE A 20 -10.27 13.62 -14.71
N GLY A 21 -8.99 13.35 -15.02
CA GLY A 21 -7.86 13.61 -14.13
C GLY A 21 -7.64 12.52 -13.06
N GLY A 22 -8.43 11.44 -13.08
CA GLY A 22 -8.31 10.31 -12.15
C GLY A 22 -7.42 9.19 -12.70
N PHE A 23 -6.18 9.51 -13.06
CA PHE A 23 -5.22 8.54 -13.62
C PHE A 23 -4.62 7.59 -12.58
N SER A 24 -4.79 7.87 -11.28
CA SER A 24 -4.21 7.10 -10.18
C SER A 24 -5.29 6.36 -9.39
N VAL A 25 -5.72 5.20 -9.90
CA VAL A 25 -6.56 4.26 -9.15
C VAL A 25 -5.70 3.09 -8.68
N CYS A 26 -5.66 2.85 -7.38
CA CYS A 26 -4.92 1.74 -6.78
C CYS A 26 -5.73 1.07 -5.66
N ILE A 27 -5.31 -0.14 -5.28
CA ILE A 27 -5.91 -0.83 -4.14
C ILE A 27 -5.41 -0.15 -2.86
N ALA A 28 -6.33 0.50 -2.13
CA ALA A 28 -6.04 1.09 -0.82
C ALA A 28 -5.87 -0.01 0.24
N ALA A 29 -4.66 -0.57 0.33
CA ALA A 29 -4.37 -1.72 1.19
C ALA A 29 -4.66 -1.45 2.69
N ILE A 30 -4.42 -0.23 3.16
CA ILE A 30 -4.67 0.18 4.55
C ILE A 30 -6.17 0.21 4.84
N THR A 31 -6.93 0.95 4.03
CA THR A 31 -8.38 1.04 4.14
C THR A 31 -9.03 -0.34 4.01
N ALA A 32 -8.57 -1.15 3.07
CA ALA A 32 -9.04 -2.52 2.89
C ALA A 32 -8.76 -3.38 4.15
N ALA A 33 -7.59 -3.27 4.75
CA ALA A 33 -7.27 -3.98 6.00
C ALA A 33 -8.17 -3.54 7.16
N ILE A 34 -8.45 -2.24 7.27
CA ILE A 34 -9.36 -1.69 8.31
C ILE A 34 -10.79 -2.20 8.09
N CYS A 35 -11.34 -2.06 6.88
CA CYS A 35 -12.70 -2.49 6.57
C CYS A 35 -12.89 -4.02 6.66
N MET A 36 -11.81 -4.80 6.50
CA MET A 36 -11.82 -6.26 6.65
C MET A 36 -11.52 -6.74 8.08
N GLY A 37 -11.23 -5.82 9.00
CA GLY A 37 -10.96 -6.12 10.40
C GLY A 37 -12.16 -6.73 11.13
N PRO A 38 -11.92 -7.46 12.23
CA PRO A 38 -13.00 -8.03 13.05
C PRO A 38 -13.91 -6.95 13.64
N GLU A 39 -13.39 -5.73 13.85
CA GLU A 39 -14.13 -4.56 14.33
C GLU A 39 -15.22 -4.07 13.37
N ALA A 40 -15.09 -4.33 12.06
CA ALA A 40 -16.03 -3.82 11.07
C ALA A 40 -17.37 -4.58 11.12
N HIS A 41 -17.32 -5.90 11.31
CA HIS A 41 -18.48 -6.75 11.55
C HIS A 41 -18.01 -8.15 11.99
N PRO A 42 -18.65 -8.79 13.00
CA PRO A 42 -18.28 -10.14 13.44
C PRO A 42 -18.42 -11.17 12.31
N ASP A 43 -19.50 -11.09 11.52
CA ASP A 43 -19.68 -11.90 10.31
C ASP A 43 -18.78 -11.41 9.15
N PRO A 44 -17.79 -12.20 8.69
CA PRO A 44 -16.89 -11.83 7.60
C PRO A 44 -17.60 -11.60 6.27
N LYS A 45 -18.79 -12.19 6.04
CA LYS A 45 -19.54 -12.00 4.79
C LYS A 45 -20.18 -10.62 4.67
N ARG A 46 -20.33 -9.89 5.79
CA ARG A 46 -20.97 -8.56 5.84
C ARG A 46 -19.97 -7.40 5.92
N ARG A 47 -18.67 -7.69 6.05
CA ARG A 47 -17.61 -6.67 6.15
C ARG A 47 -17.49 -5.75 4.93
N TYR A 48 -18.01 -6.17 3.77
CA TYR A 48 -18.06 -5.32 2.57
C TYR A 48 -18.88 -4.04 2.77
N LEU A 49 -19.86 -4.03 3.68
CA LEU A 49 -20.66 -2.85 4.00
C LEU A 49 -19.79 -1.70 4.54
N ALA A 50 -18.77 -2.02 5.34
CA ALA A 50 -17.81 -1.02 5.82
C ALA A 50 -17.01 -0.40 4.67
N ALA A 51 -16.60 -1.22 3.69
CA ALA A 51 -15.91 -0.74 2.49
C ALA A 51 -16.83 0.12 1.61
N MET A 52 -18.11 -0.25 1.47
CA MET A 52 -19.09 0.55 0.71
C MET A 52 -19.38 1.89 1.38
N ALA A 53 -19.55 1.91 2.70
CA ALA A 53 -19.74 3.15 3.45
C ALA A 53 -18.52 4.06 3.32
N ALA A 54 -17.30 3.52 3.51
CA ALA A 54 -16.06 4.25 3.33
C ALA A 54 -15.93 4.83 1.91
N GLY A 55 -16.23 4.04 0.88
CA GLY A 55 -16.26 4.51 -0.51
C GLY A 55 -17.25 5.66 -0.72
N GLY A 56 -18.46 5.56 -0.17
CA GLY A 56 -19.45 6.64 -0.23
C GLY A 56 -18.96 7.93 0.44
N PHE A 57 -18.37 7.84 1.63
CA PHE A 57 -17.78 8.99 2.30
C PHE A 57 -16.60 9.58 1.53
N TYR A 58 -15.77 8.75 0.87
CA TYR A 58 -14.68 9.25 0.01
C TYR A 58 -15.19 9.96 -1.23
N LEU A 59 -16.28 9.50 -1.86
CA LEU A 59 -16.90 10.22 -2.97
C LEU A 59 -17.47 11.57 -2.52
N LEU A 60 -18.13 11.60 -1.36
CA LEU A 60 -18.62 12.85 -0.78
C LEU A 60 -17.46 13.79 -0.47
N ALA A 61 -16.41 13.31 0.21
CA ALA A 61 -15.21 14.09 0.47
C ALA A 61 -14.54 14.59 -0.83
N GLY A 62 -14.53 13.78 -1.89
CA GLY A 62 -14.04 14.17 -3.21
C GLY A 62 -14.84 15.33 -3.82
N LEU A 63 -16.17 15.35 -3.66
CA LEU A 63 -17.00 16.46 -4.10
C LEU A 63 -16.68 17.77 -3.36
N PHE A 64 -16.38 17.67 -2.07
CA PHE A 64 -15.90 18.80 -1.25
C PHE A 64 -14.36 18.97 -1.30
N GLY A 65 -13.66 18.30 -2.21
CA GLY A 65 -12.20 18.21 -2.23
C GLY A 65 -11.51 19.57 -2.31
N GLY A 66 -12.09 20.53 -3.04
CA GLY A 66 -11.58 21.90 -3.10
C GLY A 66 -11.60 22.62 -1.75
N ILE A 67 -12.67 22.45 -0.97
CA ILE A 67 -12.80 23.02 0.38
C ILE A 67 -11.85 22.32 1.35
N ILE A 68 -11.73 20.99 1.25
CA ILE A 68 -10.77 20.21 2.05
C ILE A 68 -9.34 20.67 1.77
N GLY A 69 -8.97 20.86 0.50
CA GLY A 69 -7.67 21.40 0.11
C GLY A 69 -7.39 22.77 0.70
N LEU A 70 -8.39 23.66 0.69
CA LEU A 70 -8.28 24.99 1.30
C LEU A 70 -8.07 24.91 2.82
N LEU A 71 -8.84 24.06 3.51
CA LEU A 71 -8.72 23.87 4.96
C LEU A 71 -7.37 23.27 5.34
N LEU A 72 -6.87 22.31 4.57
CA LEU A 72 -5.53 21.73 4.77
C LEU A 72 -4.44 22.77 4.52
N SER A 73 -4.60 23.68 3.54
CA SER A 73 -3.63 24.76 3.29
C SER A 73 -3.56 25.78 4.43
N ALA A 74 -4.62 25.90 5.24
CA ALA A 74 -4.64 26.74 6.43
C ALA A 74 -3.95 26.09 7.65
N LEU A 75 -3.70 24.77 7.60
CA LEU A 75 -3.02 24.04 8.66
C LEU A 75 -1.49 24.10 8.49
N PRO A 76 -0.71 24.19 9.59
CA PRO A 76 0.74 24.05 9.50
C PRO A 76 1.14 22.72 8.88
N ALA A 77 2.02 22.76 7.88
CA ALA A 77 2.49 21.56 7.19
C ALA A 77 2.99 20.48 8.16
N ALA A 78 3.65 20.88 9.26
CA ALA A 78 4.13 19.96 10.28
C ALA A 78 3.01 19.06 10.85
N LEU A 79 1.80 19.58 11.09
CA LEU A 79 0.68 18.79 11.62
C LEU A 79 0.15 17.78 10.60
N ILE A 80 0.13 18.14 9.32
CA ILE A 80 -0.31 17.24 8.25
C ILE A 80 0.66 16.06 8.14
N HIS A 81 1.97 16.34 8.15
CA HIS A 81 2.99 15.29 8.05
C HIS A 81 3.01 14.38 9.28
N THR A 82 2.80 14.91 10.50
CA THR A 82 2.76 14.08 11.71
C THR A 82 1.54 13.18 11.74
N ILE A 83 0.35 13.68 11.41
CA ILE A 83 -0.88 12.86 11.35
C ILE A 83 -0.77 11.81 10.25
N ALA A 84 -0.26 12.18 9.07
CA ALA A 84 -0.01 11.23 7.98
C ALA A 84 0.98 10.14 8.39
N GLY A 85 2.08 10.51 9.05
CA GLY A 85 3.08 9.58 9.58
C GLY A 85 2.49 8.62 10.61
N LEU A 86 1.74 9.14 11.60
CA LEU A 86 1.06 8.32 12.61
C LEU A 86 0.07 7.34 12.00
N ALA A 87 -0.69 7.76 10.97
CA ALA A 87 -1.59 6.88 10.24
C ALA A 87 -0.85 5.76 9.48
N LEU A 88 0.36 6.03 8.98
CA LEU A 88 1.20 5.06 8.28
C LEU A 88 1.87 4.04 9.22
N LEU A 89 2.12 4.39 10.49
CA LEU A 89 2.81 3.50 11.45
C LEU A 89 2.15 2.13 11.57
N GLY A 90 0.82 2.08 11.70
CA GLY A 90 0.08 0.82 11.80
C GLY A 90 0.20 -0.05 10.56
N ALA A 91 0.16 0.56 9.37
CA ALA A 91 0.31 -0.14 8.11
C ALA A 91 1.73 -0.67 7.91
N ILE A 92 2.75 0.13 8.23
CA ILE A 92 4.17 -0.26 8.17
C ILE A 92 4.45 -1.39 9.15
N GLY A 93 3.97 -1.29 10.39
CA GLY A 93 4.14 -2.35 11.39
C GLY A 93 3.53 -3.67 10.94
N GLY A 94 2.30 -3.65 10.43
CA GLY A 94 1.60 -4.85 9.95
C GLY A 94 2.25 -5.47 8.70
N SER A 95 2.74 -4.66 7.77
CA SER A 95 3.42 -5.17 6.57
C SER A 95 4.80 -5.74 6.89
N LEU A 96 5.55 -5.08 7.78
CA LEU A 96 6.87 -5.53 8.22
C LEU A 96 6.77 -6.82 9.04
N GLN A 97 5.80 -6.92 9.96
CA GLN A 97 5.55 -8.14 10.72
C GLN A 97 5.29 -9.33 9.79
N ARG A 98 4.47 -9.14 8.74
CA ARG A 98 4.19 -10.21 7.76
C ARG A 98 5.41 -10.54 6.92
N ALA A 99 6.19 -9.55 6.50
CA ALA A 99 7.38 -9.75 5.68
C ALA A 99 8.51 -10.48 6.43
N LEU A 100 8.66 -10.22 7.74
CA LEU A 100 9.69 -10.83 8.59
C LEU A 100 9.25 -12.14 9.25
N HIS A 101 7.99 -12.57 9.05
CA HIS A 101 7.42 -13.74 9.71
C HIS A 101 8.09 -15.06 9.29
N ASP A 102 8.50 -15.18 8.02
CA ASP A 102 9.20 -16.37 7.52
C ASP A 102 10.71 -16.17 7.68
N GLU A 103 11.33 -16.99 8.54
CA GLU A 103 12.77 -16.93 8.82
C GLU A 103 13.62 -17.08 7.57
N ARG A 104 13.17 -17.83 6.56
CA ARG A 104 13.92 -18.07 5.32
C ARG A 104 13.96 -16.86 4.40
N GLN A 105 13.00 -15.94 4.54
CA GLN A 105 12.83 -14.78 3.66
C GLN A 105 13.19 -13.47 4.37
N ARG A 106 13.47 -13.54 5.68
CA ARG A 106 13.70 -12.38 6.54
C ARG A 106 14.83 -11.49 6.06
N ASP A 107 15.97 -12.08 5.67
CA ASP A 107 17.13 -11.32 5.22
C ASP A 107 16.83 -10.57 3.92
N ALA A 108 16.14 -11.22 2.97
CA ALA A 108 15.70 -10.58 1.75
C ALA A 108 14.68 -9.47 2.00
N ALA A 109 13.75 -9.66 2.93
CA ALA A 109 12.78 -8.64 3.33
C ALA A 109 13.46 -7.42 3.98
N LEU A 110 14.47 -7.64 4.83
CA LEU A 110 15.26 -6.57 5.44
C LEU A 110 16.04 -5.78 4.38
N ILE A 111 16.68 -6.45 3.43
CA ILE A 111 17.41 -5.81 2.33
C ILE A 111 16.45 -4.97 1.47
N THR A 112 15.29 -5.53 1.12
CA THR A 112 14.22 -4.82 0.39
C THR A 112 13.81 -3.54 1.11
N PHE A 113 13.56 -3.65 2.42
CA PHE A 113 13.12 -2.54 3.25
C PHE A 113 14.20 -1.46 3.37
N LEU A 114 15.46 -1.85 3.64
CA LEU A 114 16.58 -0.92 3.78
C LEU A 114 16.85 -0.15 2.49
N ILE A 115 16.85 -0.82 1.33
CA ILE A 115 17.03 -0.16 0.03
C ILE A 115 15.85 0.79 -0.23
N THR A 116 14.61 0.36 0.05
CA THR A 116 13.43 1.23 -0.16
C THR A 116 13.47 2.45 0.76
N ALA A 117 13.82 2.26 2.03
CA ALA A 117 13.92 3.31 3.04
C ALA A 117 15.08 4.28 2.80
N SER A 118 16.13 3.84 2.10
CA SER A 118 17.28 4.68 1.77
C SER A 118 16.96 5.85 0.85
N GLY A 119 15.83 5.80 0.13
CA GLY A 119 15.45 6.86 -0.81
C GLY A 119 16.34 6.93 -2.06
N VAL A 120 17.20 5.94 -2.29
CA VAL A 120 18.11 5.89 -3.44
C VAL A 120 17.34 5.92 -4.76
N THR A 121 17.71 6.85 -5.63
CA THR A 121 17.17 6.97 -6.98
C THR A 121 18.29 6.67 -7.97
N LEU A 122 18.15 5.59 -8.74
CA LEU A 122 19.09 5.21 -9.80
C LEU A 122 18.38 5.28 -11.14
N PHE A 123 19.04 5.87 -12.15
CA PHE A 123 18.53 5.98 -13.52
C PHE A 123 17.13 6.63 -13.63
N GLY A 124 16.80 7.55 -12.72
CA GLY A 124 15.47 8.18 -12.66
C GLY A 124 14.36 7.29 -12.09
N VAL A 125 14.69 6.07 -11.64
CA VAL A 125 13.75 5.14 -11.03
C VAL A 125 13.87 5.21 -9.50
N GLY A 126 12.73 5.30 -8.83
CA GLY A 126 12.64 5.45 -7.37
C GLY A 126 13.09 4.22 -6.57
N ALA A 127 13.36 4.45 -5.28
CA ALA A 127 13.86 3.45 -4.34
C ALA A 127 12.97 2.21 -4.19
N ALA A 128 11.65 2.35 -4.37
CA ALA A 128 10.71 1.23 -4.27
C ALA A 128 11.00 0.12 -5.30
N PHE A 129 11.37 0.49 -6.52
CA PHE A 129 11.72 -0.48 -7.57
C PHE A 129 13.06 -1.16 -7.25
N TRP A 130 14.08 -0.38 -6.90
CA TRP A 130 15.41 -0.89 -6.57
C TRP A 130 15.40 -1.74 -5.30
N GLY A 131 14.55 -1.39 -4.34
CA GLY A 131 14.32 -2.19 -3.14
C GLY A 131 13.72 -3.55 -3.49
N LEU A 132 12.67 -3.59 -4.30
CA LEU A 132 12.10 -4.85 -4.78
C LEU A 132 13.12 -5.68 -5.57
N ALA A 133 13.86 -5.05 -6.50
CA ALA A 133 14.88 -5.73 -7.31
C ALA A 133 15.99 -6.32 -6.45
N GLY A 134 16.54 -5.54 -5.52
CA GLY A 134 17.57 -5.98 -4.57
C GLY A 134 17.07 -7.07 -3.63
N GLY A 135 15.81 -6.96 -3.17
CA GLY A 135 15.12 -7.98 -2.39
C GLY A 135 14.98 -9.32 -3.08
N VAL A 136 14.48 -9.30 -4.32
CA VAL A 136 14.34 -10.49 -5.16
C VAL A 136 15.71 -11.11 -5.45
N PHE A 137 16.71 -10.28 -5.76
CA PHE A 137 18.08 -10.75 -5.99
C PHE A 137 18.67 -11.43 -4.76
N ALA A 138 18.53 -10.83 -3.58
CA ALA A 138 18.96 -11.41 -2.31
C ALA A 138 18.21 -12.71 -1.99
N HIS A 139 16.89 -12.73 -2.20
CA HIS A 139 16.07 -13.93 -2.02
C HIS A 139 16.53 -15.07 -2.94
N LEU A 140 16.81 -14.78 -4.21
CA LEU A 140 17.30 -15.77 -5.16
C LEU A 140 18.68 -16.30 -4.76
N LEU A 141 19.61 -15.42 -4.39
CA LEU A 141 20.96 -15.80 -3.94
C LEU A 141 20.94 -16.68 -2.69
N LEU A 142 20.09 -16.36 -1.71
CA LEU A 142 19.98 -17.10 -0.45
C LEU A 142 19.17 -18.40 -0.61
N ALA A 143 18.20 -18.43 -1.51
CA ALA A 143 17.42 -19.64 -1.82
C ALA A 143 18.13 -20.61 -2.78
N TRP A 144 19.10 -20.12 -3.57
CA TRP A 144 19.91 -20.91 -4.50
C TRP A 144 20.72 -22.05 -3.82
N PRO A 145 21.50 -21.82 -2.75
CA PRO A 145 22.28 -22.88 -2.09
C PRO A 145 21.40 -23.94 -1.42
N ALA A 146 20.16 -23.62 -1.03
CA ALA A 146 19.23 -24.57 -0.45
C ALA A 146 18.61 -25.56 -1.47
N ARG A 147 18.72 -25.26 -2.77
CA ARG A 147 18.21 -26.13 -3.86
C ARG A 147 19.30 -26.96 -4.54
N ALA A 148 20.56 -26.54 -4.50
CA ALA A 148 21.67 -27.24 -5.15
C ALA A 148 22.23 -28.44 -4.35
N GLY A 149 21.70 -28.72 -3.15
CA GLY A 149 22.12 -29.82 -2.28
C GLY A 149 21.08 -30.94 -2.08
N ARG A 150 20.10 -31.08 -2.98
CA ARG A 150 19.16 -32.22 -3.00
C ARG A 150 19.17 -32.90 -4.36
#